data_AF-M2Q094-F1
#
_entry.id   AF-M2Q094-F1
#
_cell.length_a   1.000
_cell.length_b   1.000
_cell.length_c   1.000
_cell.angle_alpha   90.00
_cell.angle_beta   90.00
_cell.angle_gamma   90.00
#
_symmetry.space_group_name_H-M   'P 1'
#
loop_
_entity.id
_entity.type
_entity.pdbx_description
1 polymer ?
#
loop_
_entity_poly.entity_id
_entity_poly.type
_entity_poly.pdbx_seq_one_letter_code
_entity_poly.pdbx_strand_id
1 'polypeptide(L)' 'MPKQIQTMTFDNKTYEIIGIFEYEEKEYIALLTNDKKEDVYLFEYYQENNHYELFDIPDDIFDDVAEEFEFIVENQLFD' A
#
# COMPACT_ATOMS: atom_id res chain seq x y z
N MET A 1 3.90 -4.22 -22.60
CA MET A 1 3.04 -3.14 -22.09
C MET A 1 3.88 -2.34 -21.12
N PRO A 2 4.03 -1.01 -21.22
CA PRO A 2 4.65 -0.25 -20.14
C PRO A 2 3.80 -0.47 -18.88
N LYS A 3 4.42 -0.84 -17.74
CA LYS A 3 3.73 -0.81 -16.45
C LYS A 3 3.27 0.63 -16.23
N GLN A 4 1.97 0.86 -16.20
CA GLN A 4 1.43 2.17 -15.85
C GLN A 4 1.72 2.36 -14.36
N ILE A 5 2.70 3.21 -14.04
CA ILE A 5 2.98 3.58 -12.66
C ILE A 5 1.75 4.35 -12.15
N GLN A 6 1.00 3.74 -11.24
CA GLN A 6 -0.12 4.41 -10.58
C GLN A 6 0.43 5.26 -9.44
N THR A 7 0.10 6.55 -9.44
CA THR A 7 0.50 7.49 -8.40
C THR A 7 -0.72 8.03 -7.68
N MET A 8 -0.57 8.29 -6.39
CA MET A 8 -1.61 8.84 -5.53
C MET A 8 -1.09 10.12 -4.88
N THR A 9 -1.98 11.10 -4.69
CA THR A 9 -1.68 12.27 -3.85
C THR A 9 -2.45 12.14 -2.54
N PHE A 10 -1.72 12.09 -1.43
CA PHE A 10 -2.26 12.00 -0.08
C PHE A 10 -1.46 12.94 0.84
N ASP A 11 -2.14 13.66 1.73
CA ASP A 11 -1.52 14.65 2.63
C ASP A 11 -0.52 15.61 1.93
N ASN A 12 -0.92 16.17 0.79
CA ASN A 12 -0.09 17.06 -0.05
C ASN A 12 1.24 16.46 -0.55
N LYS A 13 1.39 15.14 -0.51
CA LYS A 13 2.55 14.40 -1.04
C LYS A 13 2.11 13.43 -2.13
N THR A 14 2.99 13.19 -3.08
CA THR A 14 2.77 12.19 -4.14
C THR A 14 3.54 10.93 -3.81
N TYR A 15 2.84 9.80 -3.92
CA TYR A 15 3.37 8.46 -3.69
C TYR A 15 3.22 7.62 -4.94
N GLU A 16 4.12 6.67 -5.12
CA GLU A 16 3.96 5.57 -6.06
C GLU A 16 3.25 4.42 -5.36
N ILE A 17 2.19 3.89 -5.99
CA ILE A 17 1.51 2.70 -5.49
C ILE A 17 2.34 1.50 -5.91
N ILE A 18 2.88 0.77 -4.93
CA ILE A 18 3.71 -0.42 -5.19
C ILE A 18 2.90 -1.72 -5.15
N GLY A 19 1.79 -1.74 -4.42
CA GLY A 19 0.87 -2.88 -4.39
C GLY A 19 -0.38 -2.61 -3.57
N ILE A 20 -1.43 -3.37 -3.85
CA ILE A 20 -2.62 -3.51 -3.02
C ILE A 20 -2.72 -5.00 -2.69
N PHE A 21 -3.03 -5.35 -1.45
CA PHE A 21 -3.08 -6.73 -0.99
C PHE A 21 -4.16 -6.90 0.09
N GLU A 22 -4.56 -8.14 0.33
CA GLU A 22 -5.57 -8.48 1.33
C GLU A 22 -4.92 -9.22 2.50
N TYR A 23 -5.31 -8.87 3.73
CA TYR A 23 -4.98 -9.60 4.95
C TYR A 23 -6.20 -9.60 5.89
N GLU A 24 -6.62 -10.77 6.34
CA GLU A 24 -7.81 -10.96 7.19
C GLU A 24 -9.07 -10.24 6.67
N GLU A 25 -9.41 -10.44 5.39
CA GLU A 25 -10.60 -9.85 4.73
C GLU A 25 -10.59 -8.31 4.63
N LYS A 26 -9.44 -7.67 4.90
CA LYS A 26 -9.22 -6.24 4.71
C LYS A 26 -8.21 -5.97 3.61
N GLU A 27 -8.44 -4.91 2.85
CA GLU A 27 -7.50 -4.45 1.83
C GLU A 27 -6.51 -3.44 2.42
N TYR A 28 -5.26 -3.56 2.00
CA TYR A 28 -4.16 -2.69 2.37
C TYR A 28 -3.44 -2.20 1.12
N ILE A 29 -2.88 -0.99 1.22
CA ILE A 29 -2.10 -0.39 0.15
C ILE A 29 -0.69 -0.09 0.63
N ALA A 30 0.26 -0.42 -0.22
CA ALA A 30 1.67 -0.12 -0.03
C ALA A 30 2.07 1.04 -0.94
N LEU A 31 2.72 2.05 -0.35
CA LEU A 31 3.07 3.32 -0.98
C LEU A 31 4.55 3.60 -0.82
N LEU A 32 5.22 3.93 -1.93
CA LEU A 32 6.61 4.36 -1.92
C LEU A 32 6.67 5.89 -1.98
N THR A 33 7.50 6.50 -1.13
CA THR A 33 7.79 7.93 -1.24
C THR A 33 8.66 8.21 -2.45
N ASN A 34 8.31 9.26 -3.21
CA ASN A 34 9.15 9.80 -4.29
C ASN A 34 10.35 10.61 -3.79
N ASP A 35 10.75 10.42 -2.53
CA ASP A 35 11.93 11.06 -1.96
C ASP A 35 13.16 10.15 -2.09
N LYS A 36 14.31 10.62 -1.60
CA LYS A 36 15.58 9.87 -1.76
C LYS A 36 15.70 8.65 -0.83
N LYS A 37 14.73 8.45 0.06
CA LYS A 37 14.80 7.41 1.09
C LYS A 37 14.12 6.12 0.66
N GLU A 38 13.23 6.19 -0.34
CA GLU A 38 12.50 5.02 -0.83
C GLU A 38 11.78 4.27 0.32
N ASP A 39 11.22 5.04 1.26
CA ASP A 39 10.51 4.48 2.42
C ASP A 39 9.13 3.95 1.95
N VAL A 40 8.76 2.76 2.42
CA VAL A 40 7.45 2.14 2.17
C VAL A 40 6.50 2.43 3.32
N TYR A 41 5.28 2.86 2.99
CA TYR A 41 4.19 3.12 3.91
C TYR A 41 3.05 2.16 3.64
N LEU A 42 2.47 1.60 4.70
CA LEU A 42 1.31 0.71 4.64
C LEU A 42 0.11 1.41 5.28
N PHE A 43 -1.03 1.31 4.62
CA PHE A 43 -2.31 1.81 5.12
C PHE A 43 -3.42 0.80 4.84
N GLU A 44 -4.43 0.75 5.71
CA GLU A 44 -5.70 0.12 5.35
C GLU A 44 -6.35 0.96 4.23
N TYR A 45 -6.85 0.28 3.21
CA TYR A 45 -7.34 0.87 1.98
C TYR A 45 -8.82 0.54 1.81
N TYR A 46 -9.63 1.57 1.58
CA TYR A 46 -11.04 1.40 1.21
C TYR A 46 -11.34 2.14 -0.09
N GLN A 47 -11.95 1.45 -1.06
CA GLN A 47 -12.38 2.05 -2.32
C GLN A 47 -13.86 1.80 -2.58
N GLU A 48 -14.63 2.87 -2.76
CA GLU A 48 -16.02 2.79 -3.18
C GLU A 48 -16.36 3.91 -4.18
N ASN A 49 -16.97 3.58 -5.31
CA ASN A 49 -17.54 4.54 -6.27
C ASN A 49 -16.60 5.71 -6.66
N ASN A 50 -15.32 5.42 -6.96
CA ASN A 50 -14.24 6.39 -7.27
C ASN A 50 -13.79 7.26 -6.09
N HIS A 51 -14.23 6.98 -4.87
CA HIS A 51 -13.70 7.55 -3.65
C HIS A 51 -12.75 6.53 -3.00
N TYR A 52 -11.64 7.02 -2.47
CA TYR A 52 -10.64 6.21 -1.77
C TYR A 52 -10.34 6.83 -0.41
N GLU A 53 -10.20 5.99 0.61
CA GLU A 53 -9.82 6.38 1.95
C GLU A 53 -8.66 5.53 2.43
N LEU A 54 -7.73 6.18 3.15
CA LEU A 54 -6.59 5.53 3.78
C LEU A 54 -6.74 5.68 5.29
N PHE A 55 -6.53 4.60 6.01
CA PHE A 55 -6.55 4.59 7.46
C PHE A 55 -5.21 4.09 8.01
N ASP A 56 -4.77 4.69 9.12
CA ASP A 56 -3.63 4.19 9.87
C ASP A 56 -3.94 2.79 10.37
N ILE A 57 -2.98 1.88 10.18
CA ILE A 57 -3.09 0.51 10.67
C ILE A 57 -2.85 0.53 12.19
N PRO A 58 -3.70 -0.12 12.99
CA PRO A 58 -3.49 -0.25 14.43
C PRO A 58 -2.14 -0.90 14.77
N ASP A 59 -1.44 -0.36 15.78
CA ASP A 59 -0.11 -0.84 16.20
C ASP A 59 -0.08 -2.34 16.55
N ASP A 60 -1.19 -2.93 16.98
CA ASP A 60 -1.30 -4.33 17.38
C ASP A 60 -1.34 -5.32 16.21
N ILE A 61 -1.61 -4.84 14.99
CA ILE A 61 -1.62 -5.66 13.77
C ILE A 61 -0.62 -5.18 12.70
N PHE A 62 0.04 -4.04 12.92
CA PHE A 62 0.95 -3.46 11.93
C PHE A 62 2.08 -4.41 11.54
N ASP A 63 2.70 -5.06 12.52
CA ASP A 63 3.80 -6.01 12.28
C ASP A 63 3.32 -7.20 11.43
N ASP A 64 2.13 -7.74 11.70
CA ASP A 64 1.56 -8.87 10.93
C ASP A 64 1.26 -8.46 9.47
N VAL A 65 0.70 -7.26 9.26
CA VAL A 65 0.42 -6.72 7.92
C VAL A 65 1.72 -6.44 7.15
N ALA A 66 2.75 -5.95 7.84
CA ALA A 66 4.08 -5.73 7.25
C ALA A 66 4.76 -7.04 6.86
N GLU A 67 4.69 -8.08 7.70
CA GLU A 67 5.21 -9.42 7.39
C GLU A 67 4.50 -10.02 6.16
N GLU A 68 3.18 -9.87 6.05
CA GLU A 68 2.42 -10.32 4.88
C GLU A 68 2.86 -9.58 3.61
N PHE A 69 3.03 -8.26 3.69
CA PHE A 69 3.54 -7.48 2.57
C PHE A 69 4.93 -7.95 2.12
N GLU A 70 5.87 -8.16 3.06
CA GLU A 70 7.20 -8.68 2.76
C GLU A 70 7.12 -10.06 2.09
N PHE A 71 6.27 -10.95 2.60
CA PHE A 71 6.04 -12.27 2.01
C PHE A 71 5.54 -12.16 0.56
N ILE A 72 4.57 -11.29 0.28
CA ILE A 72 4.02 -11.07 -1.07
C ILE A 72 5.09 -10.51 -2.01
N VAL A 73 5.91 -9.56 -1.55
CA VAL A 73 7.01 -8.97 -2.33
C VAL A 73 8.07 -10.01 -2.68
N GLU A 74 8.54 -10.78 -1.69
CA GLU A 74 9.57 -11.80 -1.88
C GLU A 74 9.11 -12.90 -2.85
N ASN A 75 7.83 -13.26 -2.80
CA ASN A 75 7.24 -14.31 -3.63
C ASN A 75 6.60 -13.78 -4.93
N GLN A 76 6.63 -12.47 -5.17
CA GLN A 76 6.04 -11.79 -6.34
C GLN A 76 4.56 -12.14 -6.55
N LEU A 77 3.78 -12.13 -5.46
CA LEU A 77 2.38 -12.55 -5.44
C LEU A 77 1.39 -11.41 -5.67
N PHE A 78 1.85 -10.23 -6.11
CA PHE A 78 0.95 -9.16 -6.52
C PHE A 78 0.19 -9.58 -7.80
N ASP A 79 -1.13 -9.56 -7.73
CA ASP A 79 -2.03 -9.77 -8.88
C ASP A 79 -2.00 -8.60 -9.88
#